data_AF-T1FW54-F1
#
_entry.id   AF-T1FW54-F1
#
_cell.length_a   1.000
_cell.length_b   1.000
_cell.length_c   1.000
_cell.angle_alpha   90.00
_cell.angle_beta   90.00
_cell.angle_gamma   90.00
#
_symmetry.space_group_name_H-M   'P 1'
#
loop_
_entity.id
_entity.type
_entity.pdbx_description
1 polymer ?
#
loop_
_entity_poly.entity_id
_entity_poly.type
_entity_poly.pdbx_seq_one_letter_code
_entity_poly.pdbx_strand_id
1 'polypeptide(L)'
;MNFGKISMLCFGLLVLCVLADGRSYNDEHEDEMMAIDKRAASEMVIDVFVVSDYSIFKTWMGYYKNDKAKVLANIKYYFANIVNAISKRYESIRTSKYRYSARMVSIYIATTPEESPFTETPKVKNSENKVDTIEGLKAFESWIKEKSLQGKLPKFSVATAFTKYDSVNAPGYAWVGTVCEINANAMVVDTGGYSTADLASHEIGHNLGANHDGERGKEGNNCNGNDQFLMTAIQQAQQMPLNHQKFSPCSVKYFDDKVDALKKINKNCLKPKEKTTAEDFSSQLSVLPGQKFDIDEQCRYIYGPESYYCRRASSPENTICEEVYCFDSKQKRCLGGNRYSAYDGTSCANKKWCMDKKCVYDAKAPVLKETCPFGDSVEPIEYSGRLTKCSDLKQQRRVCTENEFMAKYCCGTCEQVAKEGPQECQEGYLDYYNNCDEMTRGNLQLCEQSYYLENCCKTCTPYVKELNKCRKGTGLDKSSCTSKVKCNGRSCAYSGPGATDSRDKSPTKQPQTPPSSKCTKDVHEKWCRDNMSDETKKKLYCKSPGYAGSCCKTCQPYLG
;
A
#
# COMPACT_ATOMS: atom_id res chain seq x y z
N MET A 1 49.47 -19.03 35.80
CA MET A 1 50.61 -18.15 36.17
C MET A 1 50.39 -16.79 35.53
N ASN A 2 50.76 -15.72 36.25
CA ASN A 2 50.47 -14.28 36.03
C ASN A 2 49.03 -13.81 36.31
N PHE A 3 48.78 -13.50 37.58
CA PHE A 3 47.74 -12.54 37.98
C PHE A 3 48.33 -11.13 37.93
N GLY A 4 47.88 -10.31 36.98
CA GLY A 4 48.13 -8.87 36.95
C GLY A 4 47.10 -8.15 37.82
N LYS A 5 47.59 -7.41 38.82
CA LYS A 5 46.80 -6.63 39.79
C LYS A 5 45.92 -5.57 39.09
N ILE A 6 44.61 -5.56 39.38
CA ILE A 6 43.75 -4.39 39.17
C ILE A 6 43.52 -3.74 40.52
N SER A 7 44.01 -2.51 40.69
CA SER A 7 43.76 -1.67 41.86
C SER A 7 42.42 -0.97 41.66
N MET A 8 41.52 -1.12 42.63
CA MET A 8 40.16 -0.55 42.61
C MET A 8 40.15 0.68 43.52
N LEU A 9 40.11 1.88 42.92
CA LEU A 9 39.80 3.12 43.62
C LEU A 9 38.37 3.51 43.26
N CYS A 10 37.45 3.33 44.21
CA CYS A 10 36.06 3.75 44.10
C CYS A 10 35.89 5.18 44.65
N PHE A 11 35.51 6.12 43.78
CA PHE A 11 34.78 7.31 44.17
C PHE A 11 33.59 7.49 43.22
N GLY A 12 32.38 7.50 43.79
CA GLY A 12 31.12 8.10 43.30
C GLY A 12 30.76 8.03 41.80
N LEU A 13 29.73 7.22 41.52
CA LEU A 13 28.76 7.27 40.40
C LEU A 13 29.28 7.38 38.94
N LEU A 14 28.84 6.40 38.14
CA LEU A 14 29.12 6.11 36.72
C LEU A 14 30.47 5.45 36.40
N VAL A 15 30.47 4.12 36.33
CA VAL A 15 31.52 3.34 35.67
C VAL A 15 31.10 3.10 34.21
N LEU A 16 31.61 3.93 33.30
CA LEU A 16 31.79 3.59 31.89
C LEU A 16 33.18 2.98 31.76
N CYS A 17 33.28 1.66 31.71
CA CYS A 17 34.51 0.98 31.31
C CYS A 17 34.57 0.94 29.77
N VAL A 18 35.45 1.77 29.19
CA VAL A 18 35.81 1.71 27.77
C VAL A 18 37.14 0.99 27.66
N LEU A 19 37.17 -0.18 27.00
CA LEU A 19 38.42 -0.79 26.56
C LEU A 19 38.98 0.03 25.38
N ALA A 20 40.30 0.14 25.31
CA ALA A 20 41.04 1.02 24.41
C ALA A 20 40.92 0.72 22.89
N ASP A 21 39.97 -0.11 22.47
CA ASP A 21 39.69 -0.42 21.05
C ASP A 21 38.20 -0.24 20.66
N GLY A 22 37.40 0.48 21.46
CA GLY A 22 36.13 1.05 20.99
C GLY A 22 34.98 0.06 20.72
N ARG A 23 34.94 -1.11 21.37
CA ARG A 23 33.76 -2.01 21.37
C ARG A 23 33.13 -2.11 22.77
N SER A 24 31.80 -2.16 22.78
CA SER A 24 30.95 -2.36 23.96
C SER A 24 31.09 -3.80 24.50
N TYR A 25 31.21 -3.94 25.82
CA TYR A 25 31.44 -5.20 26.55
C TYR A 25 30.21 -6.14 26.64
N ASN A 26 29.08 -5.80 25.99
CA ASN A 26 27.83 -6.57 26.12
C ASN A 26 27.50 -7.51 24.93
N ASP A 27 28.29 -7.53 23.84
CA ASP A 27 27.96 -8.35 22.66
C ASP A 27 28.76 -9.67 22.56
N GLU A 28 29.82 -9.88 23.34
CA GLU A 28 30.71 -11.05 23.15
C GLU A 28 30.39 -12.26 24.05
N HIS A 29 29.44 -12.16 24.98
CA HIS A 29 29.12 -13.26 25.92
C HIS A 29 27.84 -14.05 25.61
N GLU A 30 27.02 -13.63 24.64
CA GLU A 30 25.92 -14.47 24.12
C GLU A 30 26.35 -15.37 22.95
N ASP A 31 27.41 -15.00 22.22
CA ASP A 31 27.85 -15.74 21.03
C ASP A 31 28.65 -17.02 21.34
N GLU A 32 29.28 -17.14 22.52
CA GLU A 32 30.07 -18.34 22.89
C GLU A 32 29.26 -19.50 23.49
N MET A 33 27.98 -19.30 23.83
CA MET A 33 27.09 -20.37 24.33
C MET A 33 26.10 -20.91 23.28
N MET A 34 26.17 -20.44 22.01
CA MET A 34 25.22 -20.82 20.95
C MET A 34 25.87 -21.45 19.70
N ALA A 35 27.13 -21.87 19.76
CA ALA A 35 27.78 -22.61 18.68
C ALA A 35 27.40 -24.10 18.70
N ILE A 36 26.11 -24.43 18.56
CA ILE A 36 25.74 -25.71 17.96
C ILE A 36 26.22 -25.62 16.51
N ASP A 37 27.07 -26.55 16.09
CA ASP A 37 27.65 -26.60 14.74
C ASP A 37 26.57 -26.45 13.66
N LYS A 38 26.43 -25.23 13.13
CA LYS A 38 25.44 -24.86 12.11
C LYS A 38 25.61 -25.66 10.80
N ARG A 39 26.70 -26.42 10.64
CA ARG A 39 26.96 -27.26 9.45
C ARG A 39 26.41 -28.69 9.56
N ALA A 40 25.88 -29.13 10.71
CA ALA A 40 25.44 -30.52 10.93
C ALA A 40 23.91 -30.73 11.10
N ALA A 41 23.11 -29.67 11.17
CA ALA A 41 21.66 -29.77 11.43
C ALA A 41 20.88 -30.39 10.24
N SER A 42 20.10 -31.44 10.50
CA SER A 42 19.28 -32.09 9.47
C SER A 42 18.11 -31.19 9.03
N GLU A 43 17.85 -31.13 7.73
CA GLU A 43 16.73 -30.40 7.17
C GLU A 43 15.40 -31.14 7.39
N MET A 44 14.34 -30.38 7.67
CA MET A 44 12.95 -30.83 7.81
C MET A 44 12.06 -29.95 6.92
N VAL A 45 11.60 -30.51 5.81
CA VAL A 45 10.78 -29.84 4.80
C VAL A 45 9.33 -30.24 4.96
N ILE A 46 8.47 -29.27 5.24
CA ILE A 46 7.02 -29.44 5.35
C ILE A 46 6.43 -29.35 3.94
N ASP A 47 6.00 -30.48 3.39
CA ASP A 47 5.30 -30.55 2.11
C ASP A 47 3.83 -30.12 2.33
N VAL A 48 3.47 -28.89 1.94
CA VAL A 48 2.12 -28.31 2.13
C VAL A 48 1.26 -28.54 0.89
N PHE A 49 0.17 -29.29 1.04
CA PHE A 49 -0.88 -29.41 0.03
C PHE A 49 -1.96 -28.35 0.29
N VAL A 50 -2.12 -27.43 -0.66
CA VAL A 50 -3.09 -26.33 -0.54
C VAL A 50 -4.44 -26.74 -1.12
N VAL A 51 -5.52 -26.48 -0.40
CA VAL A 51 -6.89 -26.68 -0.87
C VAL A 51 -7.64 -25.34 -0.79
N SER A 52 -7.89 -24.72 -1.94
CA SER A 52 -8.69 -23.51 -2.05
C SER A 52 -10.16 -23.89 -2.22
N ASP A 53 -11.03 -23.44 -1.31
CA ASP A 53 -12.46 -23.68 -1.42
C ASP A 53 -13.14 -22.82 -2.52
N TYR A 54 -14.43 -23.05 -2.73
CA TYR A 54 -15.24 -22.34 -3.73
C TYR A 54 -15.33 -20.83 -3.46
N SER A 55 -15.39 -20.43 -2.19
CA SER A 55 -15.56 -19.01 -1.82
C SER A 55 -14.38 -18.14 -2.29
N ILE A 56 -13.16 -18.69 -2.30
CA ILE A 56 -12.00 -18.03 -2.88
C ILE A 56 -12.20 -17.89 -4.39
N PHE A 57 -12.50 -18.97 -5.11
CA PHE A 57 -12.72 -18.90 -6.57
C PHE A 57 -13.80 -17.86 -6.93
N LYS A 58 -14.93 -17.88 -6.23
CA LYS A 58 -16.02 -16.91 -6.38
C LYS A 58 -15.56 -15.47 -6.14
N THR A 59 -14.77 -15.24 -5.10
CA THR A 59 -14.21 -13.92 -4.78
C THR A 59 -13.32 -13.39 -5.90
N TRP A 60 -12.40 -14.22 -6.40
CA TRP A 60 -11.50 -13.83 -7.48
C TRP A 60 -12.23 -13.62 -8.81
N MET A 61 -13.28 -14.40 -9.11
CA MET A 61 -14.13 -14.19 -10.29
C MET A 61 -14.75 -12.78 -10.32
N GLY A 62 -15.17 -12.28 -9.16
CA GLY A 62 -15.67 -10.90 -9.01
C GLY A 62 -14.63 -9.84 -9.39
N TYR A 63 -13.35 -10.05 -9.06
CA TYR A 63 -12.27 -9.10 -9.41
C TYR A 63 -11.90 -9.12 -10.89
N TYR A 64 -11.88 -10.31 -11.51
CA TYR A 64 -11.35 -10.49 -12.85
C TYR A 64 -12.41 -10.56 -13.94
N LYS A 65 -13.56 -9.92 -13.73
CA LYS A 65 -14.67 -9.84 -14.72
C LYS A 65 -15.04 -11.23 -15.29
N ASN A 66 -15.05 -12.25 -14.43
CA ASN A 66 -15.35 -13.64 -14.77
C ASN A 66 -14.35 -14.34 -15.74
N ASP A 67 -13.11 -13.86 -15.87
CA ASP A 67 -12.04 -14.59 -16.58
C ASP A 67 -11.52 -15.77 -15.74
N LYS A 68 -12.09 -16.96 -15.98
CA LYS A 68 -11.74 -18.18 -15.24
C LYS A 68 -10.25 -18.54 -15.33
N ALA A 69 -9.62 -18.41 -16.50
CA ALA A 69 -8.23 -18.78 -16.68
C ALA A 69 -7.30 -17.87 -15.87
N LYS A 70 -7.57 -16.55 -15.92
CA LYS A 70 -6.85 -15.55 -15.12
C LYS A 70 -7.07 -15.76 -13.63
N VAL A 71 -8.28 -16.10 -13.20
CA VAL A 71 -8.58 -16.41 -11.80
C VAL A 71 -7.75 -17.59 -11.29
N LEU A 72 -7.78 -18.72 -11.99
CA LEU A 72 -7.04 -19.92 -11.58
C LEU A 72 -5.52 -19.65 -11.50
N ALA A 73 -4.97 -18.95 -12.50
CA ALA A 73 -3.57 -18.57 -12.51
C ALA A 73 -3.19 -17.68 -11.32
N ASN A 74 -4.06 -16.74 -10.94
CA ASN A 74 -3.78 -15.86 -9.82
C ASN A 74 -4.00 -16.50 -8.44
N ILE A 75 -4.98 -17.40 -8.29
CA ILE A 75 -5.14 -18.19 -7.06
C ILE A 75 -3.89 -19.04 -6.82
N LYS A 76 -3.40 -19.71 -7.86
CA LYS A 76 -2.14 -20.48 -7.80
C LYS A 76 -0.95 -19.60 -7.41
N TYR A 77 -0.82 -18.43 -8.04
CA TYR A 77 0.22 -17.44 -7.70
C TYR A 77 0.13 -16.98 -6.24
N TYR A 78 -1.08 -16.64 -5.79
CA TYR A 78 -1.33 -16.17 -4.44
C TYR A 78 -0.89 -17.21 -3.40
N PHE A 79 -1.39 -18.45 -3.53
CA PHE A 79 -1.07 -19.50 -2.56
C PHE A 79 0.38 -19.96 -2.60
N ALA A 80 1.04 -19.95 -3.76
CA ALA A 80 2.48 -20.18 -3.82
C ALA A 80 3.25 -19.16 -2.96
N ASN A 81 2.85 -17.88 -3.01
CA ASN A 81 3.46 -16.84 -2.20
C ASN A 81 3.05 -16.90 -0.72
N ILE A 82 1.83 -17.36 -0.39
CA ILE A 82 1.43 -17.66 0.99
C ILE A 82 2.30 -18.77 1.57
N VAL A 83 2.51 -19.88 0.85
CA VAL A 83 3.35 -20.98 1.34
C VAL A 83 4.82 -20.57 1.43
N ASN A 84 5.32 -19.73 0.51
CA ASN A 84 6.64 -19.13 0.65
C ASN A 84 6.75 -18.27 1.92
N ALA A 85 5.72 -17.48 2.23
CA ALA A 85 5.67 -16.71 3.46
C ALA A 85 5.63 -17.62 4.70
N ILE A 86 4.88 -18.74 4.67
CA ILE A 86 4.92 -19.79 5.70
C ILE A 86 6.34 -20.32 5.88
N SER A 87 7.04 -20.65 4.79
CA SER A 87 8.44 -21.13 4.85
C SER A 87 9.33 -20.16 5.60
N LYS A 88 9.22 -18.85 5.32
CA LYS A 88 9.99 -17.81 6.04
C LYS A 88 9.76 -17.84 7.56
N ARG A 89 8.58 -18.21 8.06
CA ARG A 89 8.29 -18.31 9.52
C ARG A 89 9.04 -19.50 10.12
N TYR A 90 9.00 -20.65 9.46
CA TYR A 90 9.74 -21.84 9.89
C TYR A 90 11.26 -21.66 9.78
N GLU A 91 11.74 -21.02 8.71
CA GLU A 91 13.15 -20.72 8.50
C GLU A 91 13.69 -19.69 9.49
N SER A 92 12.81 -18.95 10.19
CA SER A 92 13.20 -18.02 11.26
C SER A 92 13.65 -18.75 12.53
N ILE A 93 13.37 -20.05 12.66
CA ILE A 93 13.80 -20.87 13.81
C ILE A 93 15.32 -21.00 13.79
N ARG A 94 15.98 -20.50 14.85
CA ARG A 94 17.44 -20.56 15.02
C ARG A 94 17.90 -21.45 16.18
N THR A 95 16.98 -21.81 17.08
CA THR A 95 17.27 -22.52 18.33
C THR A 95 17.08 -24.03 18.25
N SER A 96 16.57 -24.54 17.13
CA SER A 96 16.34 -25.98 16.90
C SER A 96 17.62 -26.71 16.51
N LYS A 97 17.67 -28.01 16.79
CA LYS A 97 18.66 -28.94 16.21
C LYS A 97 18.37 -29.31 14.74
N TYR A 98 17.22 -28.92 14.23
CA TYR A 98 16.76 -29.12 12.86
C TYR A 98 16.61 -27.80 12.12
N ARG A 99 16.64 -27.85 10.79
CA ARG A 99 16.34 -26.70 9.93
C ARG A 99 14.97 -26.90 9.30
N TYR A 100 13.98 -26.14 9.75
CA TYR A 100 12.63 -26.22 9.20
C TYR A 100 12.44 -25.29 8.01
N SER A 101 11.75 -25.78 7.00
CA SER A 101 11.21 -25.00 5.88
C SER A 101 9.88 -25.59 5.43
N ALA A 102 9.15 -24.87 4.58
CA ALA A 102 7.92 -25.33 3.98
C ALA A 102 7.96 -25.13 2.47
N ARG A 103 7.26 -25.99 1.73
CA ARG A 103 7.07 -25.78 0.29
C ARG A 103 5.71 -26.27 -0.14
N MET A 104 5.20 -25.66 -1.19
CA MET A 104 3.96 -26.05 -1.80
C MET A 104 4.20 -27.26 -2.71
N VAL A 105 3.45 -28.34 -2.50
CA VAL A 105 3.58 -29.54 -3.34
C VAL A 105 2.55 -29.60 -4.46
N SER A 106 1.35 -29.06 -4.21
CA SER A 106 0.27 -28.96 -5.18
C SER A 106 -0.84 -28.05 -4.64
N ILE A 107 -1.78 -27.68 -5.52
CA ILE A 107 -3.02 -27.00 -5.16
C ILE A 107 -4.23 -27.65 -5.78
N TYR A 108 -5.27 -27.82 -4.97
CA TYR A 108 -6.63 -28.08 -5.43
C TYR A 108 -7.44 -26.78 -5.35
N ILE A 109 -8.17 -26.44 -6.41
CA ILE A 109 -9.03 -25.25 -6.45
C ILE A 109 -10.46 -25.70 -6.74
N ALA A 110 -11.35 -25.61 -5.75
CA ALA A 110 -12.77 -25.83 -5.96
C ALA A 110 -13.36 -24.67 -6.76
N THR A 111 -13.95 -24.98 -7.90
CA THR A 111 -14.57 -24.03 -8.82
C THR A 111 -16.09 -24.06 -8.77
N THR A 112 -16.67 -25.07 -8.12
CA THR A 112 -18.11 -25.16 -7.81
C THR A 112 -18.34 -25.48 -6.33
N PRO A 113 -19.53 -25.20 -5.78
CA PRO A 113 -19.83 -25.52 -4.38
C PRO A 113 -19.68 -27.02 -4.03
N GLU A 114 -20.03 -27.90 -4.97
CA GLU A 114 -20.00 -29.35 -4.78
C GLU A 114 -18.56 -29.88 -4.64
N GLU A 115 -17.58 -29.16 -5.17
CA GLU A 115 -16.16 -29.48 -5.07
C GLU A 115 -15.56 -29.13 -3.70
N SER A 116 -16.26 -28.35 -2.88
CA SER A 116 -15.85 -27.97 -1.51
C SER A 116 -16.93 -28.29 -0.45
N PRO A 117 -17.31 -29.57 -0.25
CA PRO A 117 -18.32 -29.96 0.74
C PRO A 117 -17.91 -29.62 2.18
N PHE A 118 -16.62 -29.43 2.42
CA PHE A 118 -16.03 -29.00 3.68
C PHE A 118 -16.20 -27.50 3.98
N THR A 119 -16.86 -26.73 3.12
CA THR A 119 -17.31 -25.36 3.39
C THR A 119 -18.73 -25.06 2.90
N GLU A 120 -19.30 -25.89 2.05
CA GLU A 120 -20.55 -25.56 1.35
C GLU A 120 -21.79 -26.29 1.87
N THR A 121 -21.62 -27.27 2.75
CA THR A 121 -22.76 -28.03 3.30
C THR A 121 -23.47 -27.27 4.41
N PRO A 122 -24.80 -27.44 4.59
CA PRO A 122 -25.55 -26.77 5.66
C PRO A 122 -25.09 -27.12 7.09
N LYS A 123 -24.39 -28.25 7.26
CA LYS A 123 -23.78 -28.64 8.53
C LYS A 123 -22.55 -27.78 8.87
N VAL A 124 -21.83 -27.32 7.84
CA VAL A 124 -20.59 -26.56 7.99
C VAL A 124 -20.83 -25.06 7.87
N LYS A 125 -21.74 -24.64 6.97
CA LYS A 125 -22.01 -23.24 6.69
C LYS A 125 -23.42 -22.85 7.08
N ASN A 126 -23.54 -21.83 7.92
CA ASN A 126 -24.81 -21.33 8.40
C ASN A 126 -25.52 -20.43 7.37
N SER A 127 -26.73 -19.99 7.69
CA SER A 127 -27.55 -19.11 6.85
C SER A 127 -26.94 -17.71 6.61
N GLU A 128 -25.98 -17.27 7.44
CA GLU A 128 -25.25 -16.01 7.29
C GLU A 128 -24.01 -16.15 6.38
N ASN A 129 -23.81 -17.31 5.74
CA ASN A 129 -22.60 -17.65 4.99
C ASN A 129 -21.32 -17.63 5.84
N LYS A 130 -21.42 -18.02 7.11
CA LYS A 130 -20.27 -18.22 7.98
C LYS A 130 -20.01 -19.71 8.18
N VAL A 131 -18.74 -20.08 8.23
CA VAL A 131 -18.29 -21.46 8.38
C VAL A 131 -18.03 -21.76 9.86
N ASP A 132 -18.58 -22.86 10.38
CA ASP A 132 -18.07 -23.51 11.58
C ASP A 132 -16.77 -24.22 11.21
N THR A 133 -15.65 -23.62 11.58
CA THR A 133 -14.32 -24.09 11.19
C THR A 133 -13.94 -25.43 11.84
N ILE A 134 -14.59 -25.82 12.96
CA ILE A 134 -14.42 -27.14 13.57
C ILE A 134 -15.14 -28.21 12.75
N GLU A 135 -16.40 -27.97 12.39
CA GLU A 135 -17.14 -28.90 11.53
C GLU A 135 -16.54 -28.95 10.11
N GLY A 136 -16.03 -27.82 9.61
CA GLY A 136 -15.25 -27.73 8.37
C GLY A 136 -13.98 -28.58 8.42
N LEU A 137 -13.19 -28.52 9.50
CA LEU A 137 -11.99 -29.35 9.66
C LEU A 137 -12.31 -30.86 9.62
N LYS A 138 -13.37 -31.30 10.32
CA LYS A 138 -13.82 -32.71 10.32
C LYS A 138 -14.31 -33.15 8.95
N ALA A 139 -15.06 -32.29 8.26
CA ALA A 139 -15.53 -32.55 6.90
C ALA A 139 -14.35 -32.60 5.91
N PHE A 140 -13.36 -31.72 6.07
CA PHE A 140 -12.15 -31.71 5.26
C PHE A 140 -11.29 -32.95 5.48
N GLU A 141 -11.15 -33.42 6.72
CA GLU A 141 -10.48 -34.69 7.02
C GLU A 141 -11.14 -35.87 6.31
N SER A 142 -12.48 -35.91 6.34
CA SER A 142 -13.26 -36.94 5.65
C SER A 142 -13.04 -36.90 4.13
N TRP A 143 -13.03 -35.69 3.56
CA TRP A 143 -12.73 -35.47 2.14
C TRP A 143 -11.31 -35.90 1.78
N ILE A 144 -10.29 -35.59 2.61
CA ILE A 144 -8.91 -36.03 2.40
C ILE A 144 -8.83 -37.57 2.36
N LYS A 145 -9.45 -38.24 3.34
CA LYS A 145 -9.48 -39.71 3.40
C LYS A 145 -10.12 -40.30 2.14
N GLU A 146 -11.26 -39.78 1.70
CA GLU A 146 -11.93 -40.21 0.48
C GLU A 146 -11.04 -40.03 -0.77
N LYS A 147 -10.45 -38.85 -0.97
CA LYS A 147 -9.59 -38.57 -2.13
C LYS A 147 -8.28 -39.36 -2.10
N SER A 148 -7.75 -39.62 -0.90
CA SER A 148 -6.58 -40.48 -0.73
C SER A 148 -6.86 -41.93 -1.13
N LEU A 149 -8.03 -42.47 -0.77
CA LEU A 149 -8.45 -43.81 -1.20
C LEU A 149 -8.62 -43.91 -2.72
N GLN A 150 -8.99 -42.82 -3.37
CA GLN A 150 -9.08 -42.73 -4.84
C GLN A 150 -7.72 -42.54 -5.51
N GLY A 151 -6.62 -42.40 -4.76
CA GLY A 151 -5.29 -42.11 -5.32
C GLY A 151 -5.18 -40.73 -5.98
N LYS A 152 -6.06 -39.78 -5.63
CA LYS A 152 -6.16 -38.46 -6.26
C LYS A 152 -5.40 -37.35 -5.54
N LEU A 153 -4.75 -37.65 -4.42
CA LEU A 153 -3.98 -36.68 -3.65
C LEU A 153 -2.48 -36.82 -3.89
N PRO A 154 -1.74 -35.70 -3.91
CA PRO A 154 -0.28 -35.75 -3.90
C PRO A 154 0.22 -36.32 -2.56
N LYS A 155 1.50 -36.65 -2.48
CA LYS A 155 2.16 -36.87 -1.18
C LYS A 155 2.36 -35.52 -0.50
N PHE A 156 1.93 -35.40 0.75
CA PHE A 156 2.06 -34.19 1.57
C PHE A 156 2.45 -34.54 3.01
N SER A 157 2.98 -33.54 3.73
CA SER A 157 3.19 -33.58 5.18
C SER A 157 1.96 -33.05 5.92
N VAL A 158 1.34 -32.02 5.37
CA VAL A 158 0.10 -31.38 5.86
C VAL A 158 -0.77 -30.93 4.69
N ALA A 159 -2.09 -30.96 4.88
CA ALA A 159 -3.08 -30.43 3.94
C ALA A 159 -3.82 -29.25 4.57
N THR A 160 -3.83 -28.08 3.94
CA THR A 160 -4.45 -26.87 4.50
C THR A 160 -5.55 -26.38 3.56
N ALA A 161 -6.79 -26.38 4.08
CA ALA A 161 -7.94 -25.80 3.40
C ALA A 161 -8.07 -24.31 3.75
N PHE A 162 -8.34 -23.50 2.74
CA PHE A 162 -8.52 -22.06 2.87
C PHE A 162 -9.93 -21.66 2.44
N THR A 163 -10.54 -20.71 3.17
CA THR A 163 -11.86 -20.16 2.85
C THR A 163 -11.91 -18.64 3.01
N LYS A 164 -12.70 -17.95 2.17
CA LYS A 164 -13.07 -16.53 2.32
C LYS A 164 -14.29 -16.31 3.19
N TYR A 165 -14.97 -17.37 3.63
CA TYR A 165 -16.06 -17.22 4.58
C TYR A 165 -15.54 -16.79 5.95
N ASP A 166 -16.29 -15.91 6.61
CA ASP A 166 -16.06 -15.61 8.03
C ASP A 166 -16.34 -16.87 8.87
N SER A 167 -15.63 -17.02 9.98
CA SER A 167 -15.84 -18.12 10.92
C SER A 167 -16.87 -17.76 11.99
N VAL A 168 -17.65 -18.73 12.48
CA VAL A 168 -18.47 -18.56 13.71
C VAL A 168 -17.73 -18.93 15.00
N ASN A 169 -16.55 -19.55 14.89
CA ASN A 169 -15.75 -20.03 16.01
C ASN A 169 -14.41 -19.26 16.05
N ALA A 170 -13.32 -19.90 15.63
CA ALA A 170 -11.99 -19.31 15.46
C ALA A 170 -11.59 -19.27 13.97
N PRO A 171 -10.69 -18.36 13.56
CA PRO A 171 -10.29 -18.23 12.16
C PRO A 171 -9.46 -19.40 11.65
N GLY A 172 -8.94 -20.26 12.52
CA GLY A 172 -8.19 -21.46 12.15
C GLY A 172 -8.41 -22.60 13.14
N TYR A 173 -8.31 -23.84 12.65
CA TYR A 173 -8.18 -25.05 13.47
C TYR A 173 -7.32 -26.10 12.78
N ALA A 174 -6.59 -26.87 13.57
CA ALA A 174 -5.83 -28.05 13.15
C ALA A 174 -5.81 -29.13 14.23
N TRP A 175 -5.56 -30.36 13.82
CA TRP A 175 -5.29 -31.45 14.78
C TRP A 175 -3.85 -31.39 15.29
N VAL A 176 -3.70 -31.47 16.61
CA VAL A 176 -2.39 -31.38 17.26
C VAL A 176 -1.59 -32.67 17.06
N GLY A 177 -0.34 -32.53 16.62
CA GLY A 177 0.62 -33.62 16.57
C GLY A 177 0.34 -34.68 15.50
N THR A 178 -0.45 -34.37 14.47
CA THR A 178 -0.82 -35.31 13.41
C THR A 178 0.09 -35.25 12.17
N VAL A 179 1.13 -34.40 12.14
CA VAL A 179 2.04 -34.32 10.98
C VAL A 179 2.55 -35.72 10.57
N CYS A 180 2.60 -35.97 9.26
CA CYS A 180 2.89 -37.28 8.65
C CYS A 180 1.78 -38.34 8.77
N GLU A 181 0.59 -37.97 9.23
CA GLU A 181 -0.61 -38.82 9.21
C GLU A 181 -1.63 -38.30 8.18
N ILE A 182 -2.61 -39.12 7.81
CA ILE A 182 -3.60 -38.74 6.79
C ILE A 182 -4.53 -37.61 7.25
N ASN A 183 -4.70 -37.46 8.56
CA ASN A 183 -5.44 -36.38 9.22
C ASN A 183 -4.52 -35.21 9.63
N ALA A 184 -3.33 -35.09 9.05
CA ALA A 184 -2.51 -33.89 9.14
C ALA A 184 -3.16 -32.74 8.36
N ASN A 185 -4.23 -32.16 8.90
CA ASN A 185 -4.97 -31.12 8.22
C ASN A 185 -5.22 -29.87 9.09
N ALA A 186 -5.50 -28.78 8.38
CA ALA A 186 -5.87 -27.49 8.93
C ALA A 186 -6.97 -26.85 8.08
N MET A 187 -7.84 -26.07 8.73
CA MET A 187 -8.88 -25.26 8.12
C MET A 187 -8.62 -23.80 8.50
N VAL A 188 -8.42 -22.93 7.51
CA VAL A 188 -7.93 -21.54 7.71
C VAL A 188 -8.83 -20.55 6.97
N VAL A 189 -9.25 -19.49 7.67
CA VAL A 189 -9.88 -18.32 7.06
C VAL A 189 -8.80 -17.45 6.42
N ASP A 190 -8.92 -17.26 5.11
CA ASP A 190 -8.02 -16.42 4.33
C ASP A 190 -8.35 -14.94 4.49
N THR A 191 -7.63 -14.29 5.40
CA THR A 191 -7.77 -12.87 5.73
C THR A 191 -6.89 -11.95 4.88
N GLY A 192 -6.00 -12.52 4.06
CA GLY A 192 -5.14 -11.82 3.12
C GLY A 192 -3.66 -11.79 3.51
N GLY A 193 -2.80 -12.12 2.55
CA GLY A 193 -1.36 -11.89 2.63
C GLY A 193 -0.68 -12.52 3.84
N TYR A 194 0.13 -11.72 4.55
CA TYR A 194 0.85 -12.19 5.72
C TYR A 194 -0.04 -12.65 6.87
N SER A 195 -1.23 -12.06 7.05
CA SER A 195 -2.17 -12.50 8.08
C SER A 195 -2.61 -13.95 7.84
N THR A 196 -2.89 -14.32 6.58
CA THR A 196 -3.17 -15.72 6.21
C THR A 196 -1.96 -16.63 6.44
N ALA A 197 -0.76 -16.19 6.07
CA ALA A 197 0.45 -16.97 6.25
C ALA A 197 0.78 -17.20 7.73
N ASP A 198 0.61 -16.19 8.57
CA ASP A 198 0.85 -16.26 10.02
C ASP A 198 -0.15 -17.23 10.67
N LEU A 199 -1.45 -17.12 10.33
CA LEU A 199 -2.48 -18.05 10.80
C LEU A 199 -2.25 -19.48 10.31
N ALA A 200 -1.95 -19.69 9.03
CA ALA A 200 -1.65 -21.03 8.50
C ALA A 200 -0.40 -21.64 9.15
N SER A 201 0.62 -20.82 9.42
CA SER A 201 1.84 -21.26 10.13
C SER A 201 1.51 -21.68 11.57
N HIS A 202 0.57 -20.99 12.24
CA HIS A 202 0.08 -21.37 13.56
C HIS A 202 -0.60 -22.77 13.52
N GLU A 203 -1.53 -22.97 12.59
CA GLU A 203 -2.24 -24.24 12.45
C GLU A 203 -1.30 -25.41 12.08
N ILE A 204 -0.33 -25.18 11.19
CA ILE A 204 0.69 -26.20 10.87
C ILE A 204 1.60 -26.45 12.09
N GLY A 205 1.84 -25.44 12.93
CA GLY A 205 2.51 -25.58 14.22
C GLY A 205 1.78 -26.56 15.14
N HIS A 206 0.45 -26.51 15.19
CA HIS A 206 -0.35 -27.53 15.87
C HIS A 206 -0.12 -28.91 15.26
N ASN A 207 -0.17 -29.09 13.93
CA ASN A 207 0.12 -30.39 13.31
C ASN A 207 1.51 -30.94 13.70
N LEU A 208 2.50 -30.07 13.86
CA LEU A 208 3.85 -30.41 14.34
C LEU A 208 3.94 -30.71 15.85
N GLY A 209 2.83 -30.57 16.59
CA GLY A 209 2.70 -30.98 17.99
C GLY A 209 2.74 -29.85 19.00
N ALA A 210 2.83 -28.58 18.58
CA ALA A 210 2.80 -27.47 19.52
C ALA A 210 1.42 -27.26 20.12
N ASN A 211 1.38 -27.00 21.43
CA ASN A 211 0.22 -26.39 22.10
C ASN A 211 0.37 -24.86 22.06
N HIS A 212 -0.63 -24.12 22.52
CA HIS A 212 -0.51 -22.67 22.59
C HIS A 212 0.53 -22.23 23.62
N ASP A 213 1.29 -21.17 23.34
CA ASP A 213 2.21 -20.59 24.32
C ASP A 213 1.44 -20.11 25.57
N GLY A 214 1.90 -20.50 26.76
CA GLY A 214 1.26 -20.16 28.04
C GLY A 214 0.07 -21.06 28.42
N GLU A 215 -0.22 -22.11 27.65
CA GLU A 215 -1.25 -23.08 27.99
C GLU A 215 -0.85 -23.93 29.21
N ARG A 216 -1.67 -23.86 30.27
CA ARG A 216 -1.40 -24.55 31.54
C ARG A 216 -1.56 -26.06 31.40
N GLY A 217 -0.75 -26.80 32.17
CA GLY A 217 -0.84 -28.26 32.24
C GLY A 217 -0.27 -29.00 31.02
N LYS A 218 0.44 -28.30 30.13
CA LYS A 218 1.15 -28.91 29.00
C LYS A 218 2.63 -29.06 29.34
N GLU A 219 3.10 -30.30 29.29
CA GLU A 219 4.51 -30.61 29.54
C GLU A 219 5.41 -29.84 28.55
N GLY A 220 6.48 -29.22 29.06
CA GLY A 220 7.43 -28.45 28.25
C GLY A 220 6.96 -27.06 27.84
N ASN A 221 5.78 -26.60 28.27
CA ASN A 221 5.26 -25.26 27.97
C ASN A 221 5.48 -24.28 29.12
N ASN A 222 6.67 -23.70 29.19
CA ASN A 222 7.02 -22.66 30.17
C ASN A 222 7.04 -21.24 29.56
N CYS A 223 6.63 -21.08 28.31
CA CYS A 223 6.61 -19.81 27.61
C CYS A 223 5.39 -18.98 28.02
N ASN A 224 5.53 -17.65 28.01
CA ASN A 224 4.44 -16.75 28.35
C ASN A 224 3.63 -16.38 27.10
N GLY A 225 2.31 -16.61 27.12
CA GLY A 225 1.42 -16.21 26.01
C GLY A 225 1.40 -14.70 25.73
N ASN A 226 1.78 -13.88 26.72
CA ASN A 226 1.93 -12.42 26.57
C ASN A 226 3.19 -12.01 25.79
N ASP A 227 4.12 -12.93 25.52
CA ASP A 227 5.27 -12.64 24.65
C ASP A 227 4.87 -12.58 23.16
N GLN A 228 3.62 -12.98 22.86
CA GLN A 228 2.96 -12.84 21.56
C GLN A 228 3.76 -13.46 20.40
N PHE A 229 4.41 -14.60 20.65
CA PHE A 229 4.92 -15.48 19.60
C PHE A 229 3.77 -16.07 18.78
N LEU A 230 4.09 -16.62 17.60
CA LEU A 230 3.11 -17.11 16.64
C LEU A 230 2.09 -18.09 17.24
N MET A 231 2.50 -18.96 18.19
CA MET A 231 1.63 -19.96 18.83
C MET A 231 0.86 -19.42 20.04
N THR A 232 0.77 -18.11 20.25
CA THR A 232 -0.13 -17.56 21.28
C THR A 232 -1.60 -17.84 20.94
N ALA A 233 -2.41 -18.20 21.94
CA ALA A 233 -3.82 -18.53 21.74
C ALA A 233 -4.67 -17.31 21.30
N ILE A 234 -4.28 -16.11 21.75
CA ILE A 234 -4.99 -14.86 21.46
C ILE A 234 -3.96 -13.80 21.08
N GLN A 235 -4.00 -13.38 19.82
CA GLN A 235 -3.20 -12.26 19.34
C GLN A 235 -3.79 -10.94 19.85
N GLN A 236 -2.99 -10.17 20.58
CA GLN A 236 -3.33 -8.85 21.09
C GLN A 236 -2.88 -7.79 20.08
N ALA A 237 -3.81 -7.30 19.28
CA ALA A 237 -3.56 -6.32 18.22
C ALA A 237 -2.91 -5.00 18.70
N GLN A 238 -2.89 -4.69 20.00
CA GLN A 238 -2.28 -3.46 20.54
C GLN A 238 -0.83 -3.66 21.02
N GLN A 239 -0.34 -4.91 21.06
CA GLN A 239 0.99 -5.26 21.55
C GLN A 239 1.69 -6.25 20.63
N MET A 240 1.51 -6.17 19.31
CA MET A 240 2.16 -7.08 18.35
C MET A 240 3.67 -6.79 18.32
N PRO A 241 4.52 -7.53 19.07
CA PRO A 241 5.95 -7.31 19.06
C PRO A 241 6.52 -7.96 17.79
N LEU A 242 7.80 -7.77 17.48
CA LEU A 242 8.49 -8.49 16.39
C LEU A 242 8.41 -10.05 16.49
N ASN A 243 7.86 -10.58 17.59
CA ASN A 243 7.73 -12.00 17.89
C ASN A 243 6.55 -12.69 17.19
N HIS A 244 5.52 -11.96 16.75
CA HIS A 244 4.31 -12.58 16.20
C HIS A 244 4.52 -13.35 14.89
N GLN A 245 5.72 -13.27 14.31
CA GLN A 245 6.12 -14.02 13.11
C GLN A 245 7.21 -15.05 13.41
N LYS A 246 7.47 -15.31 14.69
CA LYS A 246 8.48 -16.25 15.17
C LYS A 246 7.82 -17.28 16.08
N PHE A 247 8.40 -18.45 16.14
CA PHE A 247 8.01 -19.49 17.09
C PHE A 247 8.75 -19.28 18.42
N SER A 248 8.07 -19.51 19.53
CA SER A 248 8.68 -19.49 20.86
C SER A 248 9.65 -20.68 21.04
N PRO A 249 10.57 -20.63 22.01
CA PRO A 249 11.39 -21.80 22.37
C PRO A 249 10.56 -23.05 22.71
N CYS A 250 9.38 -22.89 23.31
CA CYS A 250 8.48 -24.01 23.64
C CYS A 250 7.89 -24.65 22.39
N SER A 251 7.43 -23.82 21.45
CA SER A 251 6.94 -24.28 20.15
C SER A 251 8.01 -25.07 19.40
N VAL A 252 9.24 -24.54 19.36
CA VAL A 252 10.39 -25.20 18.72
C VAL A 252 10.71 -26.54 19.39
N LYS A 253 10.66 -26.60 20.73
CA LYS A 253 10.84 -27.85 21.47
C LYS A 253 9.78 -28.89 21.09
N TYR A 254 8.51 -28.51 20.97
CA TYR A 254 7.46 -29.43 20.53
C TYR A 254 7.72 -30.00 19.14
N PHE A 255 8.17 -29.17 18.20
CA PHE A 255 8.51 -29.62 16.85
C PHE A 255 9.64 -30.64 16.87
N ASP A 256 10.71 -30.35 17.62
CA ASP A 256 11.87 -31.21 17.76
C ASP A 256 11.52 -32.56 18.39
N ASP A 257 10.69 -32.56 19.44
CA ASP A 257 10.22 -33.78 20.11
C ASP A 257 9.34 -34.62 19.17
N LYS A 258 8.45 -33.99 18.39
CA LYS A 258 7.63 -34.70 17.40
C LYS A 258 8.47 -35.30 16.28
N VAL A 259 9.44 -34.57 15.74
CA VAL A 259 10.38 -35.08 14.73
C VAL A 259 11.17 -36.27 15.27
N ASP A 260 11.68 -36.18 16.50
CA ASP A 260 12.39 -37.28 17.15
C ASP A 260 11.52 -38.52 17.33
N ALA A 261 10.28 -38.34 17.79
CA ALA A 261 9.31 -39.43 17.93
C ALA A 261 9.05 -40.12 16.59
N LEU A 262 8.85 -39.36 15.51
CA LEU A 262 8.66 -39.89 14.16
C LEU A 262 9.90 -40.61 13.63
N LYS A 263 11.10 -40.12 13.93
CA LYS A 263 12.36 -40.78 13.56
C LYS A 263 12.52 -42.12 14.26
N LYS A 264 12.18 -42.21 15.56
CA LYS A 264 12.27 -43.46 16.35
C LYS A 264 11.42 -44.58 15.76
N ILE A 265 10.26 -44.26 15.20
CA ILE A 265 9.35 -45.25 14.58
C ILE A 265 9.50 -45.34 13.05
N ASN A 266 10.51 -44.69 12.46
CA ASN A 266 10.74 -44.61 11.02
C ASN A 266 9.54 -44.13 10.19
N LYS A 267 8.76 -43.17 10.71
CA LYS A 267 7.61 -42.54 10.02
C LYS A 267 7.81 -41.05 9.72
N ASN A 268 9.03 -40.54 9.83
CA ASN A 268 9.31 -39.13 9.53
C ASN A 268 9.20 -38.84 8.02
N CYS A 269 8.13 -38.15 7.63
CA CYS A 269 7.84 -37.70 6.27
C CYS A 269 8.48 -36.35 5.90
N LEU A 270 9.10 -35.64 6.84
CA LEU A 270 9.66 -34.30 6.66
C LEU A 270 11.09 -34.31 6.13
N LYS A 271 11.73 -35.48 6.00
CA LYS A 271 13.08 -35.57 5.44
C LYS A 271 13.06 -35.08 3.98
N PRO A 272 14.06 -34.30 3.53
CA PRO A 272 14.22 -33.95 2.12
C PRO A 272 14.21 -35.21 1.26
N LYS A 273 13.46 -35.16 0.16
CA LYS A 273 13.37 -36.27 -0.80
C LYS A 273 14.32 -36.00 -1.95
N GLU A 274 15.14 -36.99 -2.33
CA GLU A 274 16.08 -36.89 -3.46
C GLU A 274 15.36 -36.58 -4.79
N LYS A 275 14.15 -37.12 -4.98
CA LYS A 275 13.27 -36.80 -6.11
C LYS A 275 11.94 -36.28 -5.58
N THR A 276 11.65 -35.01 -5.85
CA THR A 276 10.37 -34.40 -5.51
C THR A 276 9.36 -34.64 -6.63
N THR A 277 8.14 -35.04 -6.28
CA THR A 277 6.98 -35.04 -7.19
C THR A 277 6.17 -33.75 -7.03
N ALA A 278 6.70 -32.76 -6.31
CA ALA A 278 6.07 -31.45 -6.18
C ALA A 278 5.99 -30.78 -7.55
N GLU A 279 4.88 -30.12 -7.78
CA GLU A 279 4.74 -29.21 -8.91
C GLU A 279 5.76 -28.07 -8.80
N ASP A 280 6.28 -27.59 -9.93
CA ASP A 280 7.20 -26.46 -9.94
C ASP A 280 6.44 -25.13 -9.83
N PHE A 281 6.62 -24.46 -8.69
CA PHE A 281 6.06 -23.14 -8.40
C PHE A 281 7.08 -22.00 -8.56
N SER A 282 8.28 -22.27 -9.07
CA SER A 282 9.36 -21.27 -9.18
C SER A 282 8.93 -20.07 -10.02
N SER A 283 8.13 -20.29 -11.07
CA SER A 283 7.59 -19.21 -11.90
C SER A 283 6.69 -18.26 -11.10
N GLN A 284 5.89 -18.77 -10.15
CA GLN A 284 5.02 -17.98 -9.29
C GLN A 284 5.80 -17.19 -8.23
N LEU A 285 7.02 -17.61 -7.90
CA LEU A 285 7.89 -16.94 -6.93
C LEU A 285 8.87 -15.95 -7.58
N SER A 286 8.95 -15.93 -8.92
CA SER A 286 9.87 -15.04 -9.65
C SER A 286 9.51 -13.56 -9.58
N VAL A 287 8.23 -13.25 -9.31
CA VAL A 287 7.71 -11.89 -9.17
C VAL A 287 7.13 -11.75 -7.77
N LEU A 288 7.57 -10.73 -7.03
CA LEU A 288 7.10 -10.49 -5.67
C LEU A 288 5.62 -10.01 -5.67
N PRO A 289 4.80 -10.40 -4.69
CA PRO A 289 3.36 -10.12 -4.72
C PRO A 289 3.01 -8.63 -4.79
N GLY A 290 3.77 -7.76 -4.15
CA GLY A 290 3.54 -6.31 -4.19
C GLY A 290 3.99 -5.64 -5.50
N GLN A 291 4.73 -6.35 -6.36
CA GLN A 291 4.98 -5.90 -7.74
C GLN A 291 3.82 -6.23 -8.67
N LYS A 292 3.01 -7.24 -8.30
CA LYS A 292 1.87 -7.71 -9.09
C LYS A 292 0.55 -7.09 -8.62
N PHE A 293 0.41 -6.86 -7.32
CA PHE A 293 -0.77 -6.29 -6.70
C PHE A 293 -0.41 -4.98 -6.04
N ASP A 294 -0.94 -3.87 -6.57
CA ASP A 294 -0.78 -2.57 -5.93
C ASP A 294 -1.49 -2.54 -4.56
N ILE A 295 -1.24 -1.49 -3.77
CA ILE A 295 -1.78 -1.43 -2.41
C ILE A 295 -3.32 -1.39 -2.38
N ASP A 296 -3.97 -0.79 -3.38
CA ASP A 296 -5.43 -0.78 -3.45
C ASP A 296 -5.97 -2.18 -3.82
N GLU A 297 -5.29 -2.93 -4.69
CA GLU A 297 -5.60 -4.33 -5.00
C GLU A 297 -5.43 -5.23 -3.78
N GLN A 298 -4.40 -5.00 -2.96
CA GLN A 298 -4.23 -5.68 -1.68
C GLN A 298 -5.41 -5.41 -0.75
N CYS A 299 -5.85 -4.15 -0.64
CA CYS A 299 -7.04 -3.82 0.15
C CYS A 299 -8.33 -4.42 -0.39
N ARG A 300 -8.50 -4.42 -1.73
CA ARG A 300 -9.63 -5.12 -2.38
C ARG A 300 -9.66 -6.58 -1.98
N TYR A 301 -8.51 -7.25 -1.96
CA TYR A 301 -8.43 -8.65 -1.56
C TYR A 301 -8.88 -8.92 -0.12
N ILE A 302 -8.60 -7.99 0.80
CA ILE A 302 -8.91 -8.11 2.22
C ILE A 302 -10.39 -7.85 2.50
N TYR A 303 -10.93 -6.72 2.01
CA TYR A 303 -12.27 -6.23 2.40
C TYR A 303 -13.32 -6.24 1.27
N GLY A 304 -12.95 -6.62 0.05
CA GLY A 304 -13.86 -6.67 -1.09
C GLY A 304 -13.60 -5.59 -2.15
N PRO A 305 -14.31 -5.64 -3.29
CA PRO A 305 -14.04 -4.79 -4.46
C PRO A 305 -14.12 -3.29 -4.23
N GLU A 306 -14.91 -2.85 -3.26
CA GLU A 306 -15.07 -1.43 -2.89
C GLU A 306 -13.96 -0.92 -1.95
N SER A 307 -13.05 -1.80 -1.51
CA SER A 307 -11.95 -1.42 -0.63
C SER A 307 -10.81 -0.75 -1.39
N TYR A 308 -10.10 0.11 -0.70
CA TYR A 308 -8.92 0.83 -1.18
C TYR A 308 -8.01 1.14 0.00
N TYR A 309 -6.77 1.50 -0.30
CA TYR A 309 -5.80 1.93 0.69
C TYR A 309 -6.14 3.31 1.24
N CYS A 310 -6.27 3.39 2.55
CA CYS A 310 -6.58 4.60 3.29
C CYS A 310 -5.34 5.49 3.43
N ARG A 311 -5.02 6.21 2.35
CA ARG A 311 -3.86 7.12 2.26
C ARG A 311 -3.81 8.16 3.38
N ARG A 312 -4.97 8.53 3.95
CA ARG A 312 -5.11 9.48 5.07
C ARG A 312 -4.91 8.85 6.46
N ALA A 313 -5.14 7.54 6.58
CA ALA A 313 -5.00 6.82 7.85
C ALA A 313 -3.56 6.34 8.09
N SER A 314 -2.74 6.28 7.05
CA SER A 314 -1.33 5.92 7.17
C SER A 314 -0.47 7.15 7.50
N SER A 315 0.37 7.00 8.52
CA SER A 315 1.32 8.04 8.94
C SER A 315 2.28 8.37 7.77
N PRO A 316 2.69 9.65 7.60
CA PRO A 316 3.57 10.08 6.51
C PRO A 316 4.98 9.44 6.47
N GLU A 317 5.35 8.59 7.43
CA GLU A 317 6.70 8.02 7.56
C GLU A 317 6.77 6.52 7.22
N ASN A 318 6.86 6.14 5.95
CA ASN A 318 7.29 4.78 5.52
C ASN A 318 6.60 3.57 6.19
N THR A 319 5.44 3.75 6.83
CA THR A 319 4.80 2.71 7.64
C THR A 319 4.03 1.70 6.82
N ILE A 320 3.82 1.94 5.51
CA ILE A 320 3.04 1.05 4.63
C ILE A 320 3.56 -0.40 4.64
N CYS A 321 4.87 -0.58 4.80
CA CYS A 321 5.47 -1.91 4.86
C CYS A 321 5.16 -2.63 6.18
N GLU A 322 4.89 -1.90 7.25
CA GLU A 322 4.61 -2.42 8.58
C GLU A 322 3.11 -2.56 8.81
N GLU A 323 2.35 -1.53 8.44
CA GLU A 323 0.93 -1.37 8.75
C GLU A 323 0.15 -0.81 7.55
N VAL A 324 -0.91 -1.52 7.18
CA VAL A 324 -1.81 -1.15 6.08
C VAL A 324 -3.20 -0.93 6.64
N TYR A 325 -3.81 0.19 6.24
CA TYR A 325 -5.21 0.50 6.52
C TYR A 325 -6.01 0.45 5.22
N CYS A 326 -7.07 -0.33 5.23
CA CYS A 326 -7.96 -0.54 4.10
C CYS A 326 -9.39 -0.14 4.46
N PHE A 327 -10.12 0.43 3.51
CA PHE A 327 -11.51 0.81 3.73
C PHE A 327 -12.42 -0.43 3.79
N ASP A 328 -13.17 -0.60 4.88
CA ASP A 328 -14.21 -1.62 4.98
C ASP A 328 -15.57 -1.01 4.62
N SER A 329 -16.14 -1.46 3.51
CA SER A 329 -17.43 -0.97 3.01
C SER A 329 -18.62 -1.36 3.89
N LYS A 330 -18.50 -2.40 4.74
CA LYS A 330 -19.52 -2.80 5.71
C LYS A 330 -19.53 -1.86 6.90
N GLN A 331 -18.35 -1.52 7.43
CA GLN A 331 -18.20 -0.65 8.61
C GLN A 331 -18.04 0.84 8.28
N LYS A 332 -17.92 1.18 6.98
CA LYS A 332 -17.74 2.56 6.48
C LYS A 332 -16.57 3.30 7.12
N ARG A 333 -15.49 2.57 7.43
CA ARG A 333 -14.28 3.14 8.04
C ARG A 333 -13.03 2.38 7.61
N CYS A 334 -11.88 3.03 7.75
CA CYS A 334 -10.58 2.40 7.57
C CYS A 334 -10.28 1.46 8.73
N LEU A 335 -9.95 0.22 8.39
CA LEU A 335 -9.55 -0.84 9.30
C LEU A 335 -8.17 -1.36 8.92
N GLY A 336 -7.40 -1.81 9.89
CA GLY A 336 -6.06 -2.31 9.65
C GLY A 336 -5.14 -1.99 10.81
N GLY A 337 -3.92 -1.57 10.50
CA GLY A 337 -2.80 -1.42 11.45
C GLY A 337 -1.84 -2.60 11.32
N ASN A 338 -1.14 -2.95 12.39
CA ASN A 338 -0.22 -4.10 12.45
C ASN A 338 -0.80 -5.47 12.08
N ARG A 339 -2.13 -5.60 11.95
CA ARG A 339 -2.80 -6.80 11.45
C ARG A 339 -2.47 -7.06 9.98
N TYR A 340 -2.27 -6.03 9.19
CA TYR A 340 -1.94 -6.16 7.76
C TYR A 340 -0.68 -5.38 7.45
N SER A 341 0.20 -5.98 6.65
CA SER A 341 1.41 -5.35 6.16
C SER A 341 1.42 -5.45 4.64
N ALA A 342 1.98 -4.45 3.96
CA ALA A 342 2.08 -4.50 2.52
C ALA A 342 2.93 -5.69 2.09
N TYR A 343 2.57 -6.27 0.95
CA TYR A 343 3.28 -7.44 0.44
C TYR A 343 4.73 -7.08 0.07
N ASP A 344 5.63 -8.06 0.16
CA ASP A 344 6.98 -7.89 -0.36
C ASP A 344 6.92 -7.44 -1.83
N GLY A 345 7.75 -6.48 -2.22
CA GLY A 345 7.75 -5.86 -3.54
C GLY A 345 6.78 -4.68 -3.70
N THR A 346 5.96 -4.35 -2.70
CA THR A 346 5.09 -3.16 -2.77
C THR A 346 5.96 -1.92 -2.77
N SER A 347 5.74 -0.99 -3.70
CA SER A 347 6.53 0.24 -3.74
C SER A 347 6.17 1.13 -2.55
N CYS A 348 7.16 1.50 -1.76
CA CYS A 348 6.97 2.28 -0.53
C CYS A 348 7.57 3.68 -0.60
N ALA A 349 8.57 3.89 -1.46
CA ALA A 349 9.14 5.20 -1.77
C ALA A 349 9.88 5.14 -3.12
N ASN A 350 10.45 6.27 -3.54
CA ASN A 350 11.26 6.34 -4.75
C ASN A 350 12.41 5.32 -4.71
N LYS A 351 12.45 4.40 -5.68
CA LYS A 351 13.45 3.30 -5.72
C LYS A 351 13.46 2.43 -4.46
N LYS A 352 12.32 2.26 -3.79
CA LYS A 352 12.20 1.38 -2.62
C LYS A 352 11.01 0.43 -2.70
N TRP A 353 11.21 -0.79 -2.21
CA TRP A 353 10.17 -1.80 -2.02
C TRP A 353 10.04 -2.18 -0.54
N CYS A 354 8.85 -2.61 -0.15
CA CYS A 354 8.66 -3.35 1.09
C CYS A 354 9.33 -4.71 0.97
N MET A 355 10.20 -5.05 1.91
CA MET A 355 10.82 -6.37 2.06
C MET A 355 10.87 -6.71 3.54
N ASP A 356 10.25 -7.81 3.96
CA ASP A 356 10.18 -8.24 5.35
C ASP A 356 9.73 -7.09 6.27
N LYS A 357 8.66 -6.40 5.85
CA LYS A 357 8.06 -5.22 6.48
C LYS A 357 8.89 -3.94 6.52
N LYS A 358 10.07 -3.92 5.89
CA LYS A 358 10.92 -2.73 5.84
C LYS A 358 10.90 -2.09 4.46
N CYS A 359 10.90 -0.77 4.41
CA CYS A 359 11.04 -0.03 3.15
C CYS A 359 12.52 0.07 2.75
N VAL A 360 12.97 -0.82 1.87
CA VAL A 360 14.39 -0.97 1.48
C VAL A 360 14.64 -0.49 0.06
N TYR A 361 15.83 0.05 -0.18
CA TYR A 361 16.25 0.48 -1.52
C TYR A 361 16.49 -0.71 -2.44
N ASP A 362 15.99 -0.62 -3.66
CA ASP A 362 16.31 -1.54 -4.76
C ASP A 362 16.38 -0.73 -6.07
N ALA A 363 17.48 -0.89 -6.83
CA ALA A 363 17.67 -0.15 -8.08
C ALA A 363 16.60 -0.48 -9.14
N LYS A 364 16.02 -1.70 -9.08
CA LYS A 364 14.94 -2.19 -9.95
C LYS A 364 13.57 -1.66 -9.54
N ALA A 365 13.42 -1.12 -8.33
CA ALA A 365 12.16 -0.54 -7.91
C ALA A 365 11.77 0.65 -8.80
N PRO A 366 10.46 0.91 -8.98
CA PRO A 366 9.99 2.04 -9.78
C PRO A 366 10.52 3.38 -9.26
N VAL A 367 10.71 4.33 -10.18
CA VAL A 367 10.88 5.73 -9.80
C VAL A 367 9.52 6.23 -9.35
N LEU A 368 9.40 6.56 -8.06
CA LEU A 368 8.20 7.18 -7.51
C LEU A 368 8.47 8.64 -7.21
N LYS A 369 7.41 9.44 -7.27
CA LYS A 369 7.48 10.82 -6.80
C LYS A 369 7.30 10.80 -5.28
N GLU A 370 8.26 11.38 -4.57
CA GLU A 370 8.20 11.47 -3.11
C GLU A 370 6.94 12.18 -2.61
N THR A 371 6.42 13.12 -3.41
CA THR A 371 5.19 13.87 -3.10
C THR A 371 3.91 13.12 -3.41
N CYS A 372 3.97 11.98 -4.12
CA CYS A 372 2.79 11.24 -4.58
C CYS A 372 3.07 9.73 -4.77
N PRO A 373 3.58 9.03 -3.75
CA PRO A 373 4.04 7.64 -3.91
C PRO A 373 2.89 6.66 -4.19
N PHE A 374 1.67 6.98 -3.74
CA PHE A 374 0.49 6.11 -3.86
C PHE A 374 -0.63 6.69 -4.74
N GLY A 375 -0.35 7.77 -5.46
CA GLY A 375 -1.36 8.47 -6.28
C GLY A 375 -2.46 9.16 -5.46
N ASP A 376 -3.52 9.54 -6.16
CA ASP A 376 -4.65 10.27 -5.60
C ASP A 376 -5.48 9.43 -4.62
N SER A 377 -6.10 10.14 -3.68
CA SER A 377 -7.12 9.62 -2.79
C SER A 377 -8.32 9.12 -3.58
N VAL A 378 -8.68 7.87 -3.34
CA VAL A 378 -9.91 7.26 -3.86
C VAL A 378 -11.13 7.81 -3.11
N GLU A 379 -10.98 8.06 -1.80
CA GLU A 379 -12.06 8.62 -0.98
C GLU A 379 -12.27 10.12 -1.27
N PRO A 380 -13.54 10.57 -1.36
CA PRO A 380 -13.86 11.98 -1.35
C PRO A 380 -13.35 12.64 -0.06
N ILE A 381 -12.77 13.82 -0.20
CA ILE A 381 -12.23 14.60 0.90
C ILE A 381 -13.21 15.72 1.22
N GLU A 382 -13.50 15.92 2.51
CA GLU A 382 -14.31 17.06 2.93
C GLU A 382 -13.55 18.36 2.71
N TYR A 383 -14.13 19.25 1.89
CA TYR A 383 -13.62 20.56 1.58
C TYR A 383 -14.78 21.56 1.54
N SER A 384 -14.71 22.61 2.35
CA SER A 384 -15.74 23.65 2.46
C SER A 384 -17.17 23.10 2.67
N GLY A 385 -17.31 22.08 3.52
CA GLY A 385 -18.59 21.44 3.82
C GLY A 385 -19.16 20.55 2.70
N ARG A 386 -18.34 20.19 1.70
CA ARG A 386 -18.71 19.27 0.61
C ARG A 386 -17.67 18.18 0.45
N LEU A 387 -18.14 16.96 0.19
CA LEU A 387 -17.27 15.85 -0.21
C LEU A 387 -16.80 16.08 -1.65
N THR A 388 -15.50 16.26 -1.83
CA THR A 388 -14.86 16.60 -3.10
C THR A 388 -13.93 15.47 -3.52
N LYS A 389 -14.10 14.94 -4.74
CA LYS A 389 -13.19 13.94 -5.29
C LYS A 389 -11.97 14.62 -5.92
N CYS A 390 -10.84 13.92 -5.97
CA CYS A 390 -9.66 14.44 -6.65
C CYS A 390 -9.95 14.78 -8.12
N SER A 391 -10.80 14.00 -8.81
CA SER A 391 -11.25 14.30 -10.17
C SER A 391 -11.93 15.67 -10.33
N ASP A 392 -12.59 16.16 -9.29
CA ASP A 392 -13.34 17.43 -9.31
C ASP A 392 -12.39 18.63 -9.30
N LEU A 393 -11.14 18.44 -8.87
CA LEU A 393 -10.10 19.47 -8.87
C LEU A 393 -9.71 19.91 -10.29
N LYS A 394 -10.06 19.13 -11.32
CA LYS A 394 -9.95 19.56 -12.71
C LYS A 394 -10.83 20.78 -13.03
N GLN A 395 -11.96 20.91 -12.34
CA GLN A 395 -12.88 22.06 -12.44
C GLN A 395 -12.64 23.09 -11.32
N GLN A 396 -12.07 22.65 -10.19
CA GLN A 396 -11.77 23.49 -9.03
C GLN A 396 -10.26 23.69 -8.86
N ARG A 397 -9.60 24.11 -9.95
CA ARG A 397 -8.13 24.05 -10.10
C ARG A 397 -7.37 24.85 -9.04
N ARG A 398 -7.97 25.92 -8.53
CA ARG A 398 -7.40 26.76 -7.45
C ARG A 398 -7.20 25.99 -6.14
N VAL A 399 -8.02 24.96 -5.89
CA VAL A 399 -7.90 24.13 -4.68
C VAL A 399 -6.52 23.44 -4.62
N CYS A 400 -5.94 23.10 -5.76
CA CYS A 400 -4.60 22.51 -5.83
C CYS A 400 -3.47 23.45 -5.40
N THR A 401 -3.68 24.77 -5.44
CA THR A 401 -2.69 25.77 -5.03
C THR A 401 -3.03 26.42 -3.68
N GLU A 402 -4.31 26.52 -3.36
CA GLU A 402 -4.81 27.22 -2.17
C GLU A 402 -4.99 26.28 -0.96
N ASN A 403 -5.10 24.96 -1.19
CA ASN A 403 -5.32 23.99 -0.13
C ASN A 403 -4.26 22.88 -0.16
N GLU A 404 -3.29 22.95 0.76
CA GLU A 404 -2.19 21.99 0.87
C GLU A 404 -2.68 20.57 1.18
N PHE A 405 -3.74 20.43 1.98
CA PHE A 405 -4.30 19.12 2.33
C PHE A 405 -4.89 18.42 1.10
N MET A 406 -5.70 19.12 0.31
CA MET A 406 -6.24 18.62 -0.95
C MET A 406 -5.10 18.35 -1.94
N ALA A 407 -4.12 19.24 -2.06
CA ALA A 407 -2.98 19.05 -2.95
C ALA A 407 -2.13 17.82 -2.58
N LYS A 408 -1.97 17.52 -1.29
CA LYS A 408 -1.24 16.34 -0.80
C LYS A 408 -1.96 15.04 -1.17
N TYR A 409 -3.27 14.96 -0.93
CA TYR A 409 -4.03 13.72 -1.14
C TYR A 409 -4.60 13.60 -2.56
N CYS A 410 -4.60 14.66 -3.35
CA CYS A 410 -4.93 14.67 -4.78
C CYS A 410 -3.70 15.07 -5.62
N CYS A 411 -2.52 14.61 -5.21
CA CYS A 411 -1.23 14.99 -5.75
C CYS A 411 -1.08 14.72 -7.25
N GLY A 412 -1.60 13.61 -7.76
CA GLY A 412 -1.60 13.26 -9.18
C GLY A 412 -2.50 14.19 -9.99
N THR A 413 -3.74 14.42 -9.54
CA THR A 413 -4.64 15.37 -10.21
C THR A 413 -4.09 16.80 -10.14
N CYS A 414 -3.55 17.22 -9.01
CA CYS A 414 -3.02 18.57 -8.85
C CYS A 414 -1.75 18.82 -9.67
N GLU A 415 -0.91 17.79 -9.85
CA GLU A 415 0.19 17.88 -10.79
C GLU A 415 -0.29 17.98 -12.25
N GLN A 416 -1.32 17.21 -12.62
CA GLN A 416 -1.95 17.32 -13.94
C GLN A 416 -2.51 18.73 -14.16
N VAL A 417 -3.24 19.26 -13.18
CA VAL A 417 -3.76 20.63 -13.17
C VAL A 417 -2.64 21.65 -13.31
N ALA A 418 -1.51 21.48 -12.61
CA ALA A 418 -0.36 22.38 -12.73
C ALA A 418 0.28 22.34 -14.12
N LYS A 419 0.37 21.17 -14.74
CA LYS A 419 0.90 21.00 -16.12
C LYS A 419 0.01 21.62 -17.18
N GLU A 420 -1.30 21.43 -17.04
CA GLU A 420 -2.29 21.93 -17.99
C GLU A 420 -2.37 23.47 -17.96
N GLY A 421 -2.08 24.13 -16.82
CA GLY A 421 -2.26 25.59 -16.65
C GLY A 421 -3.74 26.00 -16.69
N PRO A 422 -4.15 27.20 -16.26
CA PRO A 422 -5.55 27.62 -15.97
C PRO A 422 -6.61 27.19 -17.01
N GLN A 423 -7.85 26.92 -16.58
CA GLN A 423 -8.90 26.19 -17.33
C GLN A 423 -9.44 26.88 -18.59
N GLU A 424 -9.19 28.17 -18.78
CA GLU A 424 -9.76 28.95 -19.89
C GLU A 424 -8.71 29.68 -20.71
N CYS A 425 -7.63 29.01 -21.09
CA CYS A 425 -6.84 29.45 -22.25
C CYS A 425 -6.94 28.44 -23.41
N GLN A 426 -8.14 28.03 -23.83
CA GLN A 426 -8.32 27.22 -25.05
C GLN A 426 -9.09 27.96 -26.17
N GLU A 427 -8.43 27.96 -27.34
CA GLU A 427 -8.71 28.61 -28.63
C GLU A 427 -8.84 30.14 -28.66
N GLY A 428 -7.68 30.79 -28.74
CA GLY A 428 -7.55 32.24 -28.95
C GLY A 428 -7.08 32.94 -27.69
N TYR A 429 -5.77 32.92 -27.44
CA TYR A 429 -5.10 33.65 -26.35
C TYR A 429 -5.52 35.12 -26.34
N LEU A 430 -6.53 35.49 -25.57
CA LEU A 430 -6.98 36.88 -25.43
C LEU A 430 -7.01 37.25 -23.94
N ASP A 431 -6.58 38.47 -23.64
CA ASP A 431 -6.69 39.05 -22.32
C ASP A 431 -8.11 39.58 -22.11
N TYR A 432 -8.67 39.37 -20.91
CA TYR A 432 -9.96 39.94 -20.55
C TYR A 432 -9.87 41.47 -20.46
N TYR A 433 -8.78 41.99 -19.88
CA TYR A 433 -8.47 43.42 -19.91
C TYR A 433 -7.55 43.77 -21.08
N ASN A 434 -7.90 44.82 -21.81
CA ASN A 434 -7.06 45.37 -22.88
C ASN A 434 -5.74 45.99 -22.37
N ASN A 435 -5.60 46.22 -21.07
CA ASN A 435 -4.41 46.76 -20.43
C ASN A 435 -3.67 45.70 -19.58
N CYS A 436 -3.86 44.40 -19.83
CA CYS A 436 -3.14 43.34 -19.12
C CYS A 436 -1.62 43.46 -19.22
N ASP A 437 -1.10 43.94 -20.34
CA ASP A 437 0.33 44.25 -20.50
C ASP A 437 0.80 45.40 -19.60
N GLU A 438 -0.09 46.34 -19.24
CA GLU A 438 0.19 47.42 -18.28
C GLU A 438 0.03 46.95 -16.83
N MET A 439 -1.01 46.16 -16.55
CA MET A 439 -1.29 45.60 -15.22
C MET A 439 -0.19 44.64 -14.74
N THR A 440 0.45 43.95 -15.68
CA THR A 440 1.55 43.00 -15.39
C THR A 440 2.92 43.58 -15.70
N ARG A 441 3.00 44.82 -16.21
CA ARG A 441 4.25 45.49 -16.59
C ARG A 441 5.19 45.58 -15.40
N GLY A 442 6.36 44.94 -15.51
CA GLY A 442 7.37 44.95 -14.45
C GLY A 442 7.08 44.05 -13.24
N ASN A 443 5.93 43.36 -13.18
CA ASN A 443 5.63 42.39 -12.13
C ASN A 443 4.80 41.20 -12.63
N LEU A 444 5.43 40.38 -13.46
CA LEU A 444 4.81 39.15 -13.98
C LEU A 444 4.49 38.11 -12.88
N GLN A 445 4.98 38.26 -11.64
CA GLN A 445 4.54 37.42 -10.52
C GLN A 445 3.05 37.58 -10.21
N LEU A 446 2.43 38.70 -10.60
CA LEU A 446 0.98 38.87 -10.49
C LEU A 446 0.24 37.76 -11.24
N CYS A 447 0.79 37.25 -12.35
CA CYS A 447 0.26 36.12 -13.10
C CYS A 447 0.31 34.77 -12.35
N GLU A 448 0.99 34.69 -11.20
CA GLU A 448 0.91 33.54 -10.30
C GLU A 448 -0.35 33.58 -9.44
N GLN A 449 -0.98 34.76 -9.32
CA GLN A 449 -2.27 34.90 -8.66
C GLN A 449 -3.40 34.55 -9.62
N SER A 450 -4.36 33.76 -9.12
CA SER A 450 -5.51 33.26 -9.87
C SER A 450 -6.29 34.38 -10.59
N TYR A 451 -6.39 35.56 -9.96
CA TYR A 451 -7.06 36.72 -10.54
C TYR A 451 -6.44 37.21 -11.86
N TYR A 452 -5.12 37.44 -11.89
CA TYR A 452 -4.47 37.93 -13.11
C TYR A 452 -4.30 36.81 -14.13
N LEU A 453 -4.08 35.58 -13.67
CA LEU A 453 -3.93 34.43 -14.55
C LEU A 453 -5.19 34.16 -15.39
N GLU A 454 -6.38 34.34 -14.79
CA GLU A 454 -7.66 34.19 -15.47
C GLU A 454 -8.01 35.42 -16.32
N ASN A 455 -7.80 36.64 -15.80
CA ASN A 455 -8.19 37.86 -16.52
C ASN A 455 -7.14 38.36 -17.54
N CYS A 456 -5.93 37.82 -17.52
CA CYS A 456 -4.85 38.19 -18.44
C CYS A 456 -4.24 36.94 -19.08
N CYS A 457 -5.08 36.01 -19.54
CA CYS A 457 -4.65 34.71 -20.09
C CYS A 457 -3.56 34.84 -21.15
N LYS A 458 -3.68 35.77 -22.11
CA LYS A 458 -2.70 35.92 -23.19
C LYS A 458 -1.37 36.46 -22.67
N THR A 459 -1.40 37.49 -21.82
CA THR A 459 -0.19 38.08 -21.22
C THR A 459 0.47 37.11 -20.24
N CYS A 460 -0.30 36.38 -19.44
CA CYS A 460 0.21 35.53 -18.37
C CYS A 460 0.62 34.11 -18.81
N THR A 461 -0.01 33.54 -19.85
CA THR A 461 0.26 32.14 -20.24
C THR A 461 1.70 31.86 -20.66
N PRO A 462 2.37 32.71 -21.47
CA PRO A 462 3.77 32.49 -21.82
C PRO A 462 4.69 32.49 -20.59
N TYR A 463 4.42 33.37 -19.61
CA TYR A 463 5.17 33.43 -18.36
C TYR A 463 4.93 32.19 -17.49
N VAL A 464 3.67 31.82 -17.24
CA VAL A 464 3.34 30.67 -16.37
C VAL A 464 3.81 29.35 -16.96
N LYS A 465 3.73 29.16 -18.29
CA LYS A 465 4.26 27.96 -18.96
C LYS A 465 5.77 27.80 -18.78
N GLU A 466 6.52 28.90 -18.84
CA GLU A 466 7.97 28.86 -18.64
C GLU A 466 8.34 28.79 -17.16
N LEU A 467 7.58 29.44 -16.26
CA LEU A 467 7.77 29.36 -14.81
C LEU A 467 7.51 27.95 -14.27
N ASN A 468 6.47 27.26 -14.76
CA ASN A 468 6.16 25.90 -14.33
C ASN A 468 7.26 24.90 -14.67
N LYS A 469 8.12 25.17 -15.66
CA LYS A 469 9.32 24.37 -15.94
C LYS A 469 10.40 24.53 -14.85
N CYS A 470 10.40 25.64 -14.13
CA CYS A 470 11.31 25.92 -13.02
C CYS A 470 10.81 25.38 -11.66
N ARG A 471 9.54 24.97 -11.53
CA ARG A 471 8.94 24.58 -10.25
C ARG A 471 9.25 23.12 -9.90
N LYS A 472 9.80 22.89 -8.70
CA LYS A 472 9.99 21.55 -8.10
C LYS A 472 9.46 21.61 -6.67
N GLY A 473 8.33 20.94 -6.40
CA GLY A 473 7.65 21.05 -5.11
C GLY A 473 7.14 22.48 -4.83
N THR A 474 7.34 22.99 -3.61
CA THR A 474 6.94 24.34 -3.19
C THR A 474 7.97 25.44 -3.54
N GLY A 475 9.06 25.10 -4.24
CA GLY A 475 10.19 26.01 -4.53
C GLY A 475 10.50 26.19 -6.02
N LEU A 476 11.35 27.19 -6.30
CA LEU A 476 11.89 27.48 -7.64
C LEU A 476 13.32 26.92 -7.76
N ASP A 477 13.52 25.95 -8.66
CA ASP A 477 14.84 25.40 -8.99
C ASP A 477 15.46 26.17 -10.16
N LYS A 478 16.48 26.98 -9.86
CA LYS A 478 17.20 27.82 -10.83
C LYS A 478 17.86 27.04 -11.96
N SER A 479 18.20 25.77 -11.74
CA SER A 479 18.90 24.92 -12.72
C SER A 479 17.97 24.35 -13.79
N SER A 480 16.66 24.34 -13.52
CA SER A 480 15.62 23.78 -14.40
C SER A 480 14.95 24.84 -15.28
N CYS A 481 15.32 26.12 -15.13
CA CYS A 481 14.76 27.23 -15.90
C CYS A 481 15.32 27.34 -17.32
N THR A 482 14.46 27.70 -18.28
CA THR A 482 14.89 28.01 -19.66
C THR A 482 15.61 29.36 -19.72
N SER A 483 16.35 29.62 -20.80
CA SER A 483 17.05 30.90 -21.03
C SER A 483 16.13 32.13 -21.04
N LYS A 484 14.81 31.93 -21.15
CA LYS A 484 13.79 32.98 -21.19
C LYS A 484 13.34 33.44 -19.81
N VAL A 485 13.55 32.65 -18.74
CA VAL A 485 13.15 32.99 -17.35
C VAL A 485 14.37 32.93 -16.43
N LYS A 486 14.70 34.04 -15.76
CA LYS A 486 15.76 34.11 -14.75
C LYS A 486 15.16 34.33 -13.37
N CYS A 487 15.28 33.34 -12.49
CA CYS A 487 14.78 33.42 -11.11
C CYS A 487 15.92 33.68 -10.11
N ASN A 488 15.74 34.64 -9.20
CA ASN A 488 16.73 34.97 -8.15
C ASN A 488 16.47 34.25 -6.81
N GLY A 489 15.40 33.44 -6.72
CA GLY A 489 15.01 32.70 -5.51
C GLY A 489 13.84 33.33 -4.75
N ARG A 490 13.46 34.58 -5.06
CA ARG A 490 12.23 35.24 -4.58
C ARG A 490 11.35 35.78 -5.71
N SER A 491 11.95 36.06 -6.88
CA SER A 491 11.24 36.52 -8.07
C SER A 491 11.87 36.02 -9.37
N CYS A 492 11.08 36.02 -10.44
CA CYS A 492 11.47 35.55 -11.78
C CYS A 492 11.28 36.67 -12.82
N ALA A 493 12.29 36.90 -13.65
CA ALA A 493 12.27 37.87 -14.75
C ALA A 493 12.19 37.13 -16.10
N TYR A 494 11.29 37.58 -16.98
CA TYR A 494 11.08 37.01 -18.32
C TYR A 494 11.70 37.88 -19.42
N SER A 495 12.27 37.27 -20.45
CA SER A 495 13.01 37.95 -21.53
C SER A 495 12.44 37.72 -22.95
N GLY A 496 11.16 37.37 -23.07
CA GLY A 496 10.47 37.24 -24.36
C GLY A 496 9.94 38.56 -24.95
N PRO A 497 9.29 38.52 -26.14
CA PRO A 497 8.74 39.71 -26.80
C PRO A 497 7.75 40.44 -25.88
N GLY A 498 7.95 41.74 -25.67
CA GLY A 498 7.21 42.56 -24.69
C GLY A 498 8.01 42.93 -23.42
N ALA A 499 9.21 42.37 -23.24
CA ALA A 499 10.10 42.77 -22.15
C ALA A 499 10.81 44.11 -22.48
N THR A 500 10.27 45.22 -22.00
CA THR A 500 11.03 46.48 -21.90
C THR A 500 11.48 46.72 -20.48
N ASP A 501 12.77 47.02 -20.31
CA ASP A 501 13.35 47.51 -19.06
C ASP A 501 12.76 48.91 -18.77
N SER A 502 12.00 49.03 -17.69
CA SER A 502 11.61 50.35 -17.17
C SER A 502 11.27 50.25 -15.69
N ARG A 503 12.26 50.60 -14.87
CA ARG A 503 12.02 51.28 -13.59
C ARG A 503 11.18 52.53 -13.89
N ASP A 504 10.27 52.85 -12.98
CA ASP A 504 9.29 53.95 -13.05
C ASP A 504 8.08 53.76 -13.98
N LYS A 505 7.01 53.19 -13.43
CA LYS A 505 5.71 53.85 -13.19
C LYS A 505 4.66 52.81 -12.80
N SER A 506 4.08 52.94 -11.59
CA SER A 506 2.81 52.28 -11.26
C SER A 506 1.69 52.87 -12.13
N PRO A 507 0.85 52.07 -12.81
CA PRO A 507 -0.37 52.58 -13.41
C PRO A 507 -1.44 52.68 -12.32
N THR A 508 -1.67 53.88 -11.80
CA THR A 508 -2.73 54.21 -10.82
C THR A 508 -4.04 54.67 -11.47
N LYS A 509 -4.25 54.45 -12.77
CA LYS A 509 -5.53 54.83 -13.42
C LYS A 509 -6.37 53.60 -13.74
N GLN A 510 -7.55 53.55 -13.12
CA GLN A 510 -8.63 52.65 -13.53
C GLN A 510 -8.96 52.90 -15.02
N PRO A 511 -9.28 51.85 -15.80
CA PRO A 511 -9.68 52.00 -17.19
C PRO A 511 -10.91 52.91 -17.31
N GLN A 512 -10.83 53.90 -18.20
CA GLN A 512 -11.94 54.79 -18.51
C GLN A 512 -12.80 54.18 -19.62
N THR A 513 -14.13 54.27 -19.49
CA THR A 513 -15.07 53.87 -20.53
C THR A 513 -14.82 54.71 -21.79
N PRO A 514 -14.67 54.09 -22.98
CA PRO A 514 -14.53 54.84 -24.21
C PRO A 514 -15.83 55.61 -24.51
N PRO A 515 -15.75 56.84 -25.05
CA PRO A 515 -16.94 57.60 -25.44
C PRO A 515 -17.70 56.88 -26.56
N SER A 516 -19.04 56.84 -26.46
CA SER A 516 -19.92 56.11 -27.40
C SER A 516 -19.63 56.40 -28.88
N SER A 517 -19.26 57.64 -29.20
CA SER A 517 -18.92 58.08 -30.56
C SER A 517 -17.69 57.42 -31.19
N LYS A 518 -16.83 56.76 -30.39
CA LYS A 518 -15.63 56.07 -30.86
C LYS A 518 -15.80 54.55 -30.99
N CYS A 519 -16.95 54.00 -30.57
CA CYS A 519 -17.20 52.57 -30.58
C CYS A 519 -17.77 52.07 -31.91
N THR A 520 -16.91 51.81 -32.89
CA THR A 520 -17.36 51.37 -34.23
C THR A 520 -17.29 49.86 -34.45
N LYS A 521 -16.55 49.13 -33.62
CA LYS A 521 -16.39 47.67 -33.69
C LYS A 521 -16.18 47.05 -32.31
N ASP A 522 -16.56 45.79 -32.19
CA ASP A 522 -16.17 44.96 -31.05
C ASP A 522 -14.79 44.38 -31.29
N VAL A 523 -13.95 44.41 -30.27
CA VAL A 523 -12.65 43.74 -30.30
C VAL A 523 -12.85 42.22 -30.23
N HIS A 524 -13.91 41.77 -29.56
CA HIS A 524 -14.27 40.36 -29.39
C HIS A 524 -15.68 40.02 -29.90
N GLU A 525 -15.95 40.36 -31.17
CA GLU A 525 -17.28 40.30 -31.78
C GLU A 525 -18.06 38.99 -31.53
N LYS A 526 -17.41 37.82 -31.64
CA LYS A 526 -18.06 36.52 -31.36
C LYS A 526 -18.45 36.39 -29.89
N TRP A 527 -17.53 36.71 -28.97
CA TRP A 527 -17.81 36.63 -27.53
C TRP A 527 -18.89 37.62 -27.11
N CYS A 528 -18.83 38.86 -27.60
CA CYS A 528 -19.82 39.89 -27.31
C CYS A 528 -21.21 39.47 -27.81
N ARG A 529 -21.29 38.88 -29.00
CA ARG A 529 -22.53 38.33 -29.55
C ARG A 529 -23.08 37.17 -28.74
N ASP A 530 -22.22 36.22 -28.34
CA ASP A 530 -22.66 34.98 -27.68
C ASP A 530 -23.03 35.21 -26.21
N ASN A 531 -22.25 36.04 -25.50
CA ASN A 531 -22.35 36.25 -24.05
C ASN A 531 -23.13 37.51 -23.65
N MET A 532 -23.28 38.48 -24.56
CA MET A 532 -24.12 39.67 -24.36
C MET A 532 -25.31 39.63 -25.32
N SER A 533 -25.90 38.44 -25.47
CA SER A 533 -27.01 38.17 -26.38
C SER A 533 -28.35 38.77 -25.92
N ASP A 534 -28.50 39.04 -24.61
CA ASP A 534 -29.71 39.62 -24.02
C ASP A 534 -29.46 40.99 -23.35
N GLU A 535 -30.53 41.78 -23.23
CA GLU A 535 -30.50 43.15 -22.67
C GLU A 535 -30.02 43.23 -21.22
N THR A 536 -30.33 42.23 -20.41
CA THR A 536 -29.93 42.20 -18.99
C THR A 536 -28.42 42.09 -18.88
N LYS A 537 -27.81 41.19 -19.67
CA LYS A 537 -26.37 41.03 -19.74
C LYS A 537 -25.68 42.24 -20.34
N LYS A 538 -26.23 42.85 -21.40
CA LYS A 538 -25.69 44.11 -21.95
C LYS A 538 -25.65 45.22 -20.90
N LYS A 539 -26.75 45.45 -20.18
CA LYS A 539 -26.82 46.46 -19.10
C LYS A 539 -25.90 46.17 -17.92
N LEU A 540 -25.60 44.91 -17.64
CA LEU A 540 -24.70 44.51 -16.57
C LEU A 540 -23.24 44.69 -17.00
N TYR A 541 -22.87 44.13 -18.13
CA TYR A 541 -21.48 44.07 -18.59
C TYR A 541 -21.00 45.42 -19.13
N CYS A 542 -21.82 46.18 -19.84
CA CYS A 542 -21.42 47.48 -20.41
C CYS A 542 -21.18 48.59 -19.37
N LYS A 543 -21.52 48.34 -18.09
CA LYS A 543 -21.14 49.21 -16.96
C LYS A 543 -19.68 49.04 -16.53
N SER A 544 -19.05 47.92 -16.90
CA SER A 544 -17.64 47.68 -16.61
C SER A 544 -16.78 48.27 -17.73
N PRO A 545 -15.80 49.13 -17.43
CA PRO A 545 -14.92 49.73 -18.44
C PRO A 545 -14.17 48.70 -19.31
N GLY A 546 -13.88 47.51 -18.78
CA GLY A 546 -13.23 46.42 -19.53
C GLY A 546 -14.14 45.85 -20.63
N TYR A 547 -15.37 45.45 -20.28
CA TYR A 547 -16.34 44.97 -21.25
C TYR A 547 -16.79 46.06 -22.22
N ALA A 548 -16.95 47.31 -21.75
CA ALA A 548 -17.23 48.46 -22.59
C ALA A 548 -16.11 48.74 -23.61
N GLY A 549 -14.85 48.46 -23.27
CA GLY A 549 -13.73 48.55 -24.21
C GLY A 549 -13.69 47.39 -25.20
N SER A 550 -13.83 46.16 -24.71
CA SER A 550 -13.71 44.93 -25.52
C SER A 550 -14.92 44.66 -26.41
N CYS A 551 -16.11 45.05 -25.94
CA CYS A 551 -17.39 44.96 -26.64
C CYS A 551 -17.94 46.35 -26.96
N CYS A 552 -17.07 47.26 -27.41
CA CYS A 552 -17.36 48.68 -27.65
C CYS A 552 -18.62 48.89 -28.48
N LYS A 553 -18.78 48.20 -29.61
CA LYS A 553 -19.95 48.34 -30.49
C LYS A 553 -21.20 47.74 -29.85
N THR A 554 -21.09 46.57 -29.24
CA THR A 554 -22.20 45.93 -28.51
C THR A 554 -22.65 46.78 -27.32
N CYS A 555 -21.72 47.50 -26.69
CA CYS A 555 -21.96 48.36 -25.55
C CYS A 555 -22.31 49.80 -25.89
N GLN A 556 -22.12 50.23 -27.14
CA GLN A 556 -22.33 51.60 -27.61
C GLN A 556 -23.64 52.25 -27.12
N PRO A 557 -24.81 51.56 -27.09
CA PRO A 557 -26.07 52.14 -26.61
C PRO A 557 -26.12 52.40 -25.09
N TYR A 558 -25.19 51.85 -24.33
CA TYR A 558 -25.14 51.91 -22.86
C TYR A 558 -23.95 52.73 -22.34
N LEU A 559 -23.15 53.28 -23.24
CA LEU A 559 -22.06 54.21 -22.93
C LEU A 559 -22.62 55.63 -23.01
N GLY A 560 -22.44 56.39 -21.92
CA GLY A 560 -22.83 57.80 -21.82
C GLY A 560 -22.01 58.74 -22.70
#